data_AF-A0AAF0X6B0-F1
#
_entry.id   AF-A0AAF0X6B0-F1
#
_cell.length_a   1.000
_cell.length_b   1.000
_cell.length_c   1.000
_cell.angle_alpha   90.00
_cell.angle_beta   90.00
_cell.angle_gamma   90.00
#
_symmetry.space_group_name_H-M   'P 1'
#
loop_
_entity.id
_entity.type
_entity.pdbx_description
1 polymer ?
#
loop_
_entity_poly.entity_id
_entity_poly.type
_entity_poly.pdbx_seq_one_letter_code
_entity_poly.pdbx_strand_id
1 'polypeptide(L)'
;MTCVYRTRIGDDCTSSASHVSFPAAALNRYAKAWNAFICANIMPSSHGHEVTVERAILLFGIVSGKYIDLGHVIHQGMLRFLKGGTTGAIPYGTIVTKLCRSSGVRWPSNEAIAVARDTY
;
A
#
# COMPACT_ATOMS: atom_id res chain seq x y z
N MET A 1 -11.12 17.96 -22.19
CA MET A 1 -10.32 16.78 -22.57
C MET A 1 -9.65 16.23 -21.31
N THR A 2 -10.33 15.36 -20.57
CA THR A 2 -9.78 14.68 -19.38
C THR A 2 -9.40 13.27 -19.77
N CYS A 3 -8.10 13.06 -20.04
CA CYS A 3 -7.55 11.73 -20.28
C CYS A 3 -7.51 10.99 -18.94
N VAL A 4 -8.54 10.18 -18.67
CA VAL A 4 -8.57 9.25 -17.55
C VAL A 4 -7.77 8.03 -17.98
N TYR A 5 -6.50 7.95 -17.57
CA TYR A 5 -5.72 6.70 -17.68
C TYR A 5 -6.30 5.68 -16.70
N ARG A 6 -7.40 5.04 -17.12
CA ARG A 6 -7.97 3.86 -16.47
C ARG A 6 -7.05 2.69 -16.75
N THR A 7 -5.97 2.55 -16.00
CA THR A 7 -5.17 1.32 -16.01
C THR A 7 -5.98 0.27 -15.26
N ARG A 8 -6.64 -0.62 -16.01
CA ARG A 8 -7.16 -1.88 -15.50
C ARG A 8 -5.97 -2.65 -14.92
N ILE A 9 -5.86 -2.69 -13.59
CA ILE A 9 -5.09 -3.72 -12.89
C ILE A 9 -5.97 -4.96 -12.96
N GLY A 10 -6.04 -5.57 -14.14
CA GLY A 10 -6.77 -6.80 -14.41
C GLY A 10 -5.99 -7.98 -13.87
N ASP A 11 -6.68 -8.78 -13.06
CA ASP A 11 -6.91 -10.20 -13.29
C ASP A 11 -5.73 -10.97 -13.91
N ASP A 12 -5.07 -11.81 -13.10
CA ASP A 12 -4.79 -13.19 -13.48
C ASP A 12 -4.18 -13.95 -12.29
N CYS A 13 -4.89 -14.98 -11.83
CA CYS A 13 -4.30 -16.07 -11.08
C CYS A 13 -3.78 -17.10 -12.09
N THR A 14 -2.49 -17.42 -11.99
CA THR A 14 -1.78 -18.67 -12.38
C THR A 14 -0.58 -18.45 -13.30
N SER A 15 0.45 -19.26 -13.02
CA SER A 15 1.73 -19.41 -13.71
C SER A 15 2.85 -18.43 -13.32
N SER A 16 4.02 -19.03 -13.09
CA SER A 16 5.31 -18.44 -12.73
C SER A 16 5.85 -17.48 -13.78
N ALA A 17 5.13 -16.39 -14.03
CA ALA A 17 5.65 -15.26 -14.78
C ALA A 17 6.71 -14.59 -13.91
N SER A 18 7.95 -14.61 -14.38
CA SER A 18 9.08 -13.89 -13.78
C SER A 18 8.63 -12.47 -13.42
N HIS A 19 8.46 -12.22 -12.13
CA HIS A 19 8.04 -10.94 -11.65
C HIS A 19 9.16 -9.95 -11.92
N VAL A 20 8.93 -9.01 -12.84
CA VAL A 20 9.95 -8.03 -13.21
C VAL A 20 10.10 -7.07 -12.04
N SER A 21 11.25 -7.15 -11.36
CA SER A 21 11.63 -6.26 -10.28
C SER A 21 13.00 -5.66 -10.55
N PHE A 22 13.29 -4.54 -9.89
CA PHE A 22 14.65 -3.99 -9.84
C PHE A 22 15.06 -3.70 -8.40
N PRO A 23 16.37 -3.66 -8.10
CA PRO A 23 16.85 -3.44 -6.74
C PRO A 23 16.46 -2.05 -6.22
N ALA A 24 15.89 -1.98 -5.02
CA ALA A 24 15.60 -0.71 -4.34
C ALA A 24 16.88 0.13 -4.11
N ALA A 25 18.06 -0.50 -4.15
CA ALA A 25 19.35 0.18 -4.12
C ALA A 25 19.52 1.21 -5.25
N ALA A 26 18.92 0.96 -6.43
CA ALA A 26 18.98 1.84 -7.59
C ALA A 26 18.15 3.13 -7.44
N LEU A 27 17.30 3.23 -6.43
CA LEU A 27 16.51 4.43 -6.16
C LEU A 27 17.34 5.53 -5.49
N ASN A 28 17.02 6.79 -5.80
CA ASN A 28 17.54 7.95 -5.06
C ASN A 28 16.96 8.00 -3.63
N ARG A 29 17.54 8.84 -2.76
CA ARG A 29 17.16 8.90 -1.32
C ARG A 29 15.69 9.25 -1.11
N TYR A 30 15.16 10.16 -1.91
CA TYR A 30 13.75 10.57 -1.84
C TYR A 30 12.80 9.44 -2.23
N ALA A 31 13.11 8.76 -3.35
CA ALA A 31 12.35 7.61 -3.82
C ALA A 31 12.46 6.41 -2.85
N LYS A 32 13.59 6.22 -2.17
CA LYS A 32 13.74 5.20 -1.11
C LYS A 32 12.82 5.46 0.07
N ALA A 33 12.69 6.70 0.53
CA ALA A 33 11.79 7.07 1.62
C ALA A 33 10.33 6.77 1.26
N TRP A 34 9.90 7.15 0.05
CA TRP A 34 8.57 6.83 -0.45
C TRP A 34 8.36 5.32 -0.63
N ASN A 35 9.35 4.60 -1.14
CA ASN A 35 9.28 3.15 -1.28
C ASN A 35 9.08 2.46 0.08
N ALA A 36 9.79 2.90 1.12
CA ALA A 36 9.61 2.39 2.48
C ALA A 36 8.20 2.66 3.02
N PHE A 37 7.67 3.87 2.79
CA PHE A 37 6.29 4.20 3.15
C PHE A 37 5.27 3.31 2.44
N ILE A 38 5.44 3.09 1.14
CA ILE A 38 4.61 2.19 0.32
C ILE A 38 4.69 0.76 0.87
N CYS A 39 5.89 0.24 1.14
CA CYS A 39 6.12 -1.09 1.70
C CYS A 39 5.49 -1.31 3.07
N ALA A 40 5.30 -0.25 3.86
CA ALA A 40 4.73 -0.36 5.20
C ALA A 40 3.21 -0.18 5.22
N ASN A 41 2.64 0.63 4.32
CA ASN A 41 1.25 1.09 4.47
C ASN A 41 0.35 0.88 3.24
N ILE A 42 0.88 0.86 2.01
CA ILE A 42 0.05 0.83 0.78
C ILE A 42 0.12 -0.53 0.09
N MET A 43 1.33 -1.08 -0.07
CA MET A 43 1.55 -2.43 -0.60
C MET A 43 2.53 -3.16 0.32
N PRO A 44 2.01 -3.69 1.45
CA PRO A 44 2.80 -4.40 2.44
C PRO A 44 3.60 -5.54 1.83
N SER A 45 4.90 -5.57 2.10
CA SER A 45 5.81 -6.59 1.60
C SER A 45 6.93 -6.85 2.60
N SER A 46 7.27 -8.12 2.80
CA SER A 46 8.47 -8.53 3.54
C SER A 46 9.77 -8.31 2.75
N HIS A 47 9.67 -8.16 1.43
CA HIS A 47 10.81 -8.00 0.52
C HIS A 47 10.96 -6.53 0.09
N GLY A 48 11.41 -5.67 1.00
CA GLY A 48 11.61 -4.24 0.73
C GLY A 48 12.84 -3.89 -0.13
N HIS A 49 13.69 -4.89 -0.40
CA HIS A 49 14.90 -4.75 -1.22
C HIS A 49 14.63 -4.79 -2.73
N GLU A 50 13.44 -5.23 -3.14
CA GLU A 50 13.00 -5.26 -4.53
C GLU A 50 11.82 -4.33 -4.78
N VAL A 51 11.86 -3.65 -5.91
CA VAL A 51 10.79 -2.78 -6.40
C VAL A 51 10.13 -3.47 -7.59
N THR A 52 8.88 -3.86 -7.39
CA THR A 52 8.03 -4.52 -8.37
C THR A 52 7.50 -3.50 -9.39
N VAL A 53 7.04 -3.92 -10.57
CA VAL A 53 6.43 -2.99 -11.54
C VAL A 53 5.25 -2.23 -10.92
N GLU A 54 4.35 -2.92 -10.20
CA GLU A 54 3.21 -2.28 -9.52
C GLU A 54 3.69 -1.20 -8.53
N ARG A 55 4.75 -1.49 -7.76
CA ARG A 55 5.37 -0.55 -6.82
C ARG A 55 6.07 0.61 -7.52
N ALA A 56 6.73 0.34 -8.63
CA ALA A 56 7.41 1.34 -9.43
C ALA A 56 6.43 2.34 -10.03
N ILE A 57 5.27 1.88 -10.52
CA ILE A 57 4.19 2.75 -11.04
C ILE A 57 3.67 3.68 -9.94
N LEU A 58 3.39 3.13 -8.76
CA LEU A 58 2.94 3.91 -7.61
C LEU A 58 3.98 4.94 -7.17
N LEU A 59 5.23 4.49 -7.03
CA LEU A 59 6.37 5.33 -6.65
C LEU A 59 6.59 6.45 -7.67
N PHE A 60 6.55 6.13 -8.97
CA PHE A 60 6.69 7.09 -10.04
C PHE A 60 5.60 8.15 -10.00
N GLY A 61 4.34 7.76 -9.78
CA GLY A 61 3.25 8.73 -9.68
C GLY A 61 3.40 9.67 -8.48
N ILE A 62 3.83 9.16 -7.31
CA ILE A 62 4.07 9.98 -6.11
C ILE A 62 5.21 10.96 -6.36
N VAL A 63 6.35 10.48 -6.88
CA VAL A 63 7.52 11.31 -7.15
C VAL A 63 7.23 12.34 -8.24
N SER A 64 6.39 12.01 -9.22
CA SER A 64 6.01 12.89 -10.32
C SER A 64 4.81 13.78 -10.01
N GLY A 65 4.21 13.68 -8.82
CA GLY A 65 3.00 14.42 -8.45
C GLY A 65 1.77 14.09 -9.29
N LYS A 66 1.72 12.91 -9.92
CA LYS A 66 0.56 12.47 -10.69
C LYS A 66 -0.55 11.99 -9.76
N TYR A 67 -1.80 12.18 -10.19
CA TYR A 67 -2.95 11.64 -9.47
C TYR A 67 -2.93 10.11 -9.49
N ILE A 68 -3.00 9.50 -8.31
CA ILE A 68 -3.11 8.06 -8.13
C ILE A 68 -4.29 7.81 -7.20
N ASP A 69 -5.18 6.91 -7.61
CA ASP A 69 -6.24 6.43 -6.74
C ASP A 69 -5.68 5.44 -5.71
N LEU A 70 -5.13 5.98 -4.62
CA LEU A 70 -4.61 5.21 -3.50
C LEU A 70 -5.68 4.34 -2.84
N GLY A 71 -6.94 4.81 -2.82
CA GLY A 71 -8.06 4.06 -2.27
C GLY A 71 -8.29 2.76 -3.05
N HIS A 72 -8.24 2.84 -4.38
CA HIS A 72 -8.33 1.66 -5.24
C HIS A 72 -7.17 0.69 -5.01
N VAL A 73 -5.93 1.18 -4.92
CA VAL A 73 -4.74 0.33 -4.68
C VAL A 73 -4.85 -0.41 -3.36
N ILE A 74 -5.22 0.29 -2.28
CA ILE A 74 -5.40 -0.31 -0.95
C ILE A 74 -6.53 -1.34 -0.98
N HIS A 75 -7.67 -1.01 -1.61
CA HIS A 75 -8.81 -1.91 -1.72
C HIS A 75 -8.46 -3.20 -2.47
N GLN A 76 -7.76 -3.10 -3.60
CA GLN A 76 -7.28 -4.28 -4.34
C GLN A 76 -6.31 -5.11 -3.50
N GLY A 77 -5.40 -4.45 -2.79
CA GLY A 77 -4.47 -5.11 -1.88
C GLY A 77 -5.18 -5.85 -0.74
N MET A 78 -6.23 -5.27 -0.17
CA MET A 78 -7.07 -5.91 0.86
C MET A 78 -7.80 -7.12 0.28
N LEU A 79 -8.42 -6.99 -0.89
CA LEU A 79 -9.12 -8.10 -1.54
C LEU A 79 -8.17 -9.26 -1.85
N ARG A 80 -6.96 -8.98 -2.35
CA ARG A 80 -5.92 -10.00 -2.60
C ARG A 80 -5.54 -10.72 -1.30
N PHE A 81 -5.36 -9.98 -0.21
CA PHE A 81 -5.06 -10.56 1.10
C PHE A 81 -6.21 -11.46 1.63
N LEU A 82 -7.46 -10.98 1.57
CA LEU A 82 -8.63 -11.74 2.01
C LEU A 82 -8.84 -13.01 1.17
N LYS A 83 -8.64 -12.93 -0.15
CA LYS A 83 -8.72 -14.09 -1.05
C LYS A 83 -7.58 -15.10 -0.83
N GLY A 84 -6.41 -14.63 -0.39
CA GLY A 84 -5.23 -15.45 -0.13
C GLY A 84 -5.34 -16.38 1.08
N GLY A 85 -6.48 -16.39 1.78
CA GLY A 85 -6.73 -17.30 2.91
C GLY A 85 -5.76 -17.14 4.08
N THR A 86 -5.06 -16.01 4.15
CA THR A 86 -3.96 -15.80 5.09
C THR A 86 -4.53 -15.47 6.48
N THR A 87 -4.26 -16.32 7.47
CA THR A 87 -4.71 -16.16 8.87
C THR A 87 -3.85 -15.21 9.70
N GLY A 88 -2.98 -14.43 9.04
CA GLY A 88 -2.02 -13.52 9.66
C GLY A 88 -2.60 -12.14 10.00
N ALA A 89 -1.75 -11.28 10.57
CA ALA A 89 -2.10 -9.90 10.87
C ALA A 89 -2.55 -9.13 9.62
N ILE A 90 -3.63 -8.35 9.74
CA ILE A 90 -4.17 -7.54 8.65
C ILE A 90 -3.12 -6.49 8.25
N PRO A 91 -2.58 -6.54 7.01
CA PRO A 91 -1.42 -5.74 6.65
C PRO A 91 -1.74 -4.25 6.47
N TYR A 92 -3.03 -3.89 6.44
CA TYR A 92 -3.53 -2.51 6.30
C TYR A 92 -4.02 -1.90 7.62
N GLY A 93 -3.79 -2.55 8.77
CA GLY A 93 -4.31 -2.08 10.07
C GLY A 93 -3.94 -0.63 10.39
N THR A 94 -2.67 -0.25 10.21
CA THR A 94 -2.16 1.08 10.54
C THR A 94 -2.80 2.20 9.71
N ILE A 95 -2.92 2.00 8.39
CA ILE A 95 -3.50 3.00 7.50
C ILE A 95 -5.01 3.12 7.69
N VAL A 96 -5.71 2.00 7.88
CA VAL A 96 -7.14 1.99 8.18
C VAL A 96 -7.41 2.74 9.49
N THR A 97 -6.68 2.45 10.56
CA THR A 97 -6.83 3.17 11.84
C THR A 97 -6.57 4.66 11.71
N LYS A 98 -5.52 5.07 10.99
CA LYS A 98 -5.22 6.50 10.77
C LYS A 98 -6.31 7.21 9.98
N LEU A 99 -6.84 6.59 8.92
CA LEU A 99 -7.94 7.13 8.13
C LEU A 99 -9.21 7.25 8.97
N CYS A 100 -9.58 6.21 9.71
CA CYS A 100 -10.74 6.25 10.63
C CYS A 100 -10.60 7.38 11.65
N ARG A 101 -9.41 7.56 12.23
CA ARG A 101 -9.14 8.65 13.18
C ARG A 101 -9.25 10.03 12.53
N SER A 102 -8.73 10.19 11.31
CA SER A 102 -8.84 11.45 10.55
C SER A 102 -10.28 11.78 10.15
N SER A 103 -11.10 10.76 9.90
CA SER A 103 -12.51 10.91 9.56
C SER A 103 -13.41 11.09 10.79
N GLY A 104 -12.85 11.12 12.01
CA GLY A 104 -13.61 11.31 13.25
C GLY A 104 -14.42 10.07 13.67
N VAL A 105 -14.09 8.88 13.17
CA VAL A 105 -14.75 7.64 13.59
C VAL A 105 -14.50 7.43 15.08
N ARG A 106 -15.59 7.44 15.87
CA ARG A 106 -15.54 7.25 17.32
C ARG A 106 -15.58 5.76 17.64
N TRP A 107 -14.49 5.23 18.17
CA TRP A 107 -14.44 3.85 18.65
C TRP A 107 -15.27 3.72 19.94
N PRO A 108 -16.14 2.70 20.06
CA PRO A 108 -16.88 2.48 21.29
C PRO A 108 -15.89 2.08 22.40
N SER A 109 -16.16 2.49 23.64
CA SER A 109 -15.21 2.38 24.76
C SER A 109 -14.75 0.94 25.07
N ASN A 110 -15.50 -0.06 24.61
CA ASN A 110 -15.19 -1.49 24.73
C ASN A 110 -14.23 -2.03 23.65
N GLU A 111 -14.04 -1.29 22.56
CA GLU A 111 -13.11 -1.62 21.45
C GLU A 111 -11.95 -0.62 21.35
N ALA A 112 -11.86 0.31 22.30
CA ALA A 112 -10.73 1.22 22.40
C ALA A 112 -9.46 0.38 22.63
N ILE A 113 -8.68 0.22 21.56
CA ILE A 113 -7.28 -0.21 21.68
C ILE A 113 -6.67 0.76 22.70
N ALA A 114 -6.12 0.23 23.80
CA ALA A 114 -5.38 1.03 24.76
C ALA A 114 -4.15 1.59 24.04
N VAL A 115 -4.34 2.67 23.29
CA VAL A 115 -3.25 3.40 22.66
C VAL A 115 -2.52 4.03 23.83
N ALA A 116 -1.42 3.40 24.23
CA ALA A 116 -0.42 4.06 25.04
C ALA A 116 -0.23 5.45 24.42
N ARG A 117 -0.47 6.48 25.23
CA ARG A 117 -0.22 7.85 24.85
C ARG A 117 1.28 7.96 24.62
N ASP A 118 1.74 7.64 23.42
CA ASP A 118 3.09 7.93 23.01
C ASP A 118 3.13 9.44 22.75
N THR A 119 3.42 10.15 23.85
CA THR A 119 4.01 11.48 23.85
C THR A 119 5.39 11.38 23.20
N TYR A 120 5.49 11.77 21.94
CA TYR A 120 6.56 12.65 21.43
C TYR A 120 6.18 13.19 20.05
#